data_AF-A0A3D0D9J7-F1
#
_entry.id   AF-A0A3D0D9J7-F1
#
_cell.length_a   1.000
_cell.length_b   1.000
_cell.length_c   1.000
_cell.angle_alpha   90.00
_cell.angle_beta   90.00
_cell.angle_gamma   90.00
#
_symmetry.space_group_name_H-M   'P 1'
#
loop_
_entity.id
_entity.type
_entity.pdbx_description
1 polymer ?
#
loop_
_entity_poly.entity_id
_entity_poly.type
_entity_poly.pdbx_seq_one_letter_code
_entity_poly.pdbx_strand_id
1 'polypeptide(L)'
;MNPFTRFLRSLSPRTQTPEIEEFILRWDVVEVVVVSVYKDRLLTPEVRSADAEARAWLRQHAPHWRAWFAPYWPQTLQGGRPTPADPFEFILSRAGHADDFAEDWEAMQALAAAREALNRYLLALQSRHRSGNGRR
;
A
#
# COMPACT_ATOMS: atom_id res chain seq x y z
N MET A 1 -3.19 -9.49 -4.75
CA MET A 1 -2.49 -9.56 -3.45
C MET A 1 -1.07 -10.05 -3.60
N ASN A 2 -0.12 -9.29 -3.07
CA ASN A 2 1.32 -9.58 -3.16
C ASN A 2 1.71 -10.85 -2.35
N PRO A 3 2.59 -11.74 -2.87
CA PRO A 3 3.03 -12.96 -2.19
C PRO A 3 3.67 -12.73 -0.81
N PHE A 4 4.43 -11.63 -0.66
CA PHE A 4 5.12 -11.30 0.57
C PHE A 4 4.13 -10.86 1.65
N THR A 5 3.15 -10.02 1.29
CA THR A 5 2.06 -9.66 2.19
C THR A 5 1.27 -10.90 2.59
N ARG A 6 0.92 -11.79 1.66
CA ARG A 6 0.26 -13.08 1.97
C ARG A 6 1.06 -13.93 2.97
N PHE A 7 2.37 -14.01 2.79
CA PHE A 7 3.26 -14.72 3.72
C PHE A 7 3.22 -14.10 5.12
N LEU A 8 3.36 -12.77 5.24
CA LEU A 8 3.29 -12.09 6.54
C LEU A 8 1.93 -12.25 7.23
N ARG A 9 0.83 -12.33 6.47
CA ARG A 9 -0.52 -12.65 6.99
C ARG A 9 -0.58 -14.08 7.54
N SER A 10 -0.05 -15.05 6.80
CA SER A 10 -0.09 -16.47 7.18
C SER A 10 0.63 -16.77 8.50
N LEU A 11 1.62 -15.95 8.87
CA LEU A 11 2.40 -16.13 10.07
C LEU A 11 1.71 -15.62 11.35
N SER A 12 0.66 -14.78 11.24
CA SER A 12 0.05 -14.18 12.43
C SER A 12 -1.39 -13.69 12.20
N PRO A 13 -2.39 -14.60 12.14
CA PRO A 13 -3.81 -14.26 11.94
C PRO A 13 -4.47 -13.51 13.11
N ARG A 14 -3.79 -13.37 14.27
CA ARG A 14 -4.34 -12.73 15.49
C ARG A 14 -3.99 -11.26 15.65
N THR A 15 -3.10 -10.72 14.81
CA THR A 15 -2.60 -9.33 14.92
C THR A 15 -3.11 -8.41 13.82
N GLN A 16 -3.96 -8.91 12.91
CA GLN A 16 -4.55 -8.11 11.84
C GLN A 16 -5.98 -7.79 12.21
N THR A 17 -6.28 -6.50 12.35
CA THR A 17 -7.66 -6.06 12.44
C THR A 17 -8.32 -6.17 11.07
N PRO A 18 -9.65 -6.38 10.99
CA PRO A 18 -10.35 -6.39 9.72
C PRO A 18 -10.08 -5.14 8.86
N GLU A 19 -9.84 -3.98 9.50
CA GLU A 19 -9.58 -2.74 8.77
C GLU A 19 -8.24 -2.75 8.02
N ILE A 20 -7.15 -3.31 8.60
CA ILE A 20 -5.87 -3.37 7.90
C ILE A 20 -5.91 -4.37 6.74
N GLU A 21 -6.66 -5.46 6.89
CA GLU A 21 -6.84 -6.42 5.81
C GLU A 21 -7.57 -5.81 4.62
N GLU A 22 -8.67 -5.09 4.89
CA GLU A 22 -9.41 -4.38 3.86
C GLU A 22 -8.53 -3.31 3.18
N PHE A 23 -7.74 -2.56 3.95
CA PHE A 23 -6.78 -1.61 3.39
C PHE A 23 -5.81 -2.29 2.41
N ILE A 24 -5.22 -3.42 2.79
CA ILE A 24 -4.26 -4.16 1.94
C ILE A 24 -4.95 -4.61 0.64
N LEU A 25 -6.17 -5.14 0.74
CA LEU A 25 -6.91 -5.61 -0.43
C LEU A 25 -7.21 -4.47 -1.41
N ARG A 26 -7.67 -3.32 -0.90
CA ARG A 26 -7.94 -2.13 -1.73
C ARG A 26 -6.65 -1.55 -2.31
N TRP A 27 -5.57 -1.53 -1.53
CA TRP A 27 -4.27 -1.07 -2.00
C TRP A 27 -3.69 -1.97 -3.10
N ASP A 28 -3.87 -3.29 -2.99
CA ASP A 28 -3.45 -4.23 -4.03
C ASP A 28 -4.19 -3.98 -5.36
N VAL A 29 -5.46 -3.58 -5.33
CA VAL A 29 -6.21 -3.19 -6.54
C VAL A 29 -5.57 -1.97 -7.18
N VAL A 30 -5.29 -0.92 -6.40
CA VAL A 30 -4.64 0.31 -6.89
C VAL A 30 -3.25 0.01 -7.45
N GLU A 31 -2.46 -0.82 -6.78
CA GLU A 31 -1.12 -1.20 -7.26
C GLU A 31 -1.20 -1.94 -8.60
N VAL A 32 -2.10 -2.92 -8.73
CA VAL A 32 -2.30 -3.65 -9.99
C VAL A 32 -2.68 -2.70 -11.12
N VAL A 33 -3.60 -1.77 -10.87
CA VAL A 33 -4.03 -0.76 -11.85
C VAL A 33 -2.85 0.09 -12.31
N VAL A 34 -2.14 0.72 -11.38
CA VAL A 34 -1.01 1.61 -11.71
C VAL A 34 0.08 0.86 -12.46
N VAL A 35 0.42 -0.36 -12.05
CA VAL A 35 1.41 -1.21 -12.73
C VAL A 35 0.94 -1.58 -14.14
N SER A 36 -0.35 -1.89 -14.33
CA SER A 36 -0.91 -2.29 -15.62
C SER A 36 -0.95 -1.12 -16.60
N VAL A 37 -1.31 0.08 -16.13
CA VAL A 37 -1.25 1.30 -16.96
C VAL A 37 0.19 1.62 -17.33
N TYR A 38 1.11 1.56 -16.36
CA TYR A 38 2.52 1.86 -16.61
C TYR A 38 3.13 0.92 -17.66
N LYS A 39 2.84 -0.39 -17.58
CA LYS A 39 3.43 -1.42 -18.45
C LYS A 39 2.73 -1.55 -19.79
N ASP A 40 1.41 -1.69 -19.76
CA ASP A 40 0.64 -2.14 -20.91
C ASP A 40 -0.21 -1.02 -21.51
N ARG A 41 -0.33 0.14 -20.82
CA ARG A 41 -1.24 1.25 -21.15
C ARG A 41 -2.68 0.77 -21.38
N LEU A 42 -3.04 -0.33 -20.74
CA LEU A 42 -4.33 -0.98 -20.86
C LEU A 42 -5.09 -0.83 -19.57
N LEU A 43 -6.29 -0.29 -19.71
CA LEU A 43 -7.23 -0.14 -18.63
C LEU A 43 -8.61 -0.51 -19.14
N THR A 44 -9.13 -1.66 -18.72
CA THR A 44 -10.48 -2.08 -19.08
C THR A 44 -11.51 -1.29 -18.25
N PRO A 45 -12.77 -1.16 -18.72
CA PRO A 45 -13.83 -0.51 -17.94
C PRO A 45 -14.02 -1.12 -16.54
N GLU A 46 -13.86 -2.44 -16.41
CA GLU A 46 -14.00 -3.16 -15.15
C GLU A 46 -12.87 -2.80 -14.18
N VAL A 47 -11.64 -2.72 -14.68
CA VAL A 47 -10.45 -2.32 -13.91
C VAL A 47 -10.57 -0.85 -13.48
N ARG A 48 -11.08 0.03 -14.35
CA ARG A 48 -11.41 1.43 -13.99
C ARG A 48 -12.39 1.52 -12.84
N SER A 49 -13.48 0.75 -12.91
CA SER A 49 -14.50 0.76 -11.86
C SER A 49 -13.94 0.26 -10.53
N ALA A 50 -13.16 -0.82 -10.56
CA ALA A 50 -12.52 -1.37 -9.36
C ALA A 50 -11.49 -0.40 -8.75
N ASP A 51 -10.69 0.29 -9.58
CA ASP A 51 -9.75 1.33 -9.12
C ASP A 51 -10.48 2.50 -8.46
N ALA A 52 -11.55 2.99 -9.09
CA ALA A 52 -12.33 4.11 -8.57
C ALA A 52 -12.95 3.77 -7.21
N GLU A 53 -13.53 2.58 -7.07
CA GLU A 53 -14.09 2.09 -5.80
C GLU A 53 -13.01 1.95 -4.73
N ALA A 54 -11.88 1.33 -5.08
CA ALA A 54 -10.77 1.15 -4.14
C ALA A 54 -10.19 2.47 -3.66
N ARG A 55 -9.96 3.43 -4.55
CA ARG A 55 -9.47 4.77 -4.21
C ARG A 55 -10.46 5.55 -3.35
N ALA A 56 -11.76 5.49 -3.66
CA ALA A 56 -12.79 6.13 -2.85
C ALA A 56 -12.78 5.61 -1.42
N TRP A 57 -12.72 4.28 -1.26
CA TRP A 57 -12.63 3.66 0.06
C TRP A 57 -11.34 4.05 0.80
N LEU A 58 -10.19 3.99 0.12
CA LEU A 58 -8.88 4.31 0.71
C LEU A 58 -8.79 5.76 1.18
N ARG A 59 -9.37 6.71 0.42
CA ARG A 59 -9.43 8.13 0.78
C ARG A 59 -10.33 8.38 1.98
N GLN A 60 -11.48 7.71 2.07
CA GLN A 60 -12.38 7.83 3.23
C GLN A 60 -11.72 7.37 4.54
N HIS A 61 -10.86 6.34 4.45
CA HIS A 61 -10.19 5.77 5.62
C HIS A 61 -8.76 6.33 5.81
N ALA A 62 -8.32 7.26 4.95
CA ALA A 62 -6.98 7.84 4.91
C ALA A 62 -6.44 8.32 6.26
N PRO A 63 -7.18 9.12 7.04
CA PRO A 63 -6.67 9.65 8.29
C PRO A 63 -6.28 8.57 9.30
N HIS A 64 -6.99 7.43 9.29
CA HIS A 64 -6.81 6.37 10.28
C HIS A 64 -5.54 5.55 10.02
N TRP A 65 -5.35 5.06 8.79
CA TRP A 65 -4.16 4.26 8.48
C TRP A 65 -2.90 5.10 8.30
N ARG A 66 -3.02 6.40 7.98
CA ARG A 66 -1.87 7.31 7.90
C ARG A 66 -1.10 7.34 9.21
N ALA A 67 -1.80 7.35 10.35
CA ALA A 67 -1.18 7.26 11.67
C ALA A 67 -0.42 5.93 11.89
N TRP A 68 -0.89 4.84 11.28
CA TRP A 68 -0.24 3.53 11.38
C TRP A 68 1.02 3.44 10.54
N PHE A 69 1.02 3.97 9.31
CA PHE A 69 2.17 3.84 8.41
C PHE A 69 3.21 4.96 8.55
N ALA A 70 2.85 6.08 9.20
CA ALA A 70 3.71 7.25 9.39
C ALA A 70 5.12 6.96 9.92
N PRO A 71 5.31 6.02 10.85
CA PRO A 71 6.65 5.68 11.33
C PRO A 71 7.52 4.95 10.30
N TYR A 72 6.93 4.37 9.26
CA TYR A 72 7.56 3.37 8.40
C TYR A 72 7.97 3.89 7.03
N TRP A 73 7.19 4.78 6.41
CA TRP A 73 7.55 5.33 5.10
C TRP A 73 8.81 6.23 5.08
N PRO A 74 9.19 6.98 6.15
CA PRO A 74 10.42 7.78 6.10
C PRO A 74 11.70 6.93 5.98
N GLN A 75 11.58 5.63 6.23
CA GLN A 75 12.69 4.67 6.15
C GLN A 75 12.78 3.98 4.79
N THR A 76 11.86 4.29 3.86
CA THR A 76 11.84 3.72 2.52
C THR A 76 12.52 4.68 1.55
N LEU A 77 12.81 4.19 0.34
CA LEU A 77 13.49 4.97 -0.69
C LEU A 77 12.56 5.21 -1.88
N GLN A 78 12.52 6.45 -2.35
CA GLN A 78 11.92 6.87 -3.61
C GLN A 78 13.04 7.50 -4.45
N GLY A 79 13.38 6.87 -5.58
CA GLY A 79 14.48 7.33 -6.44
C GLY A 79 15.85 7.35 -5.77
N GLY A 80 16.09 6.41 -4.84
CA GLY A 80 17.35 6.32 -4.08
C GLY A 80 17.49 7.36 -2.95
N ARG A 81 16.45 8.17 -2.70
CA ARG A 81 16.40 9.14 -1.60
C ARG A 81 15.37 8.71 -0.57
N PRO A 82 15.52 9.08 0.71
CA PRO A 82 14.48 8.88 1.71
C PRO A 82 13.14 9.43 1.22
N THR A 83 12.08 8.64 1.35
CA THR A 83 10.75 9.00 0.86
C THR A 83 10.29 10.31 1.53
N PRO A 84 10.14 11.41 0.77
CA PRO A 84 10.03 12.75 1.33
C PRO A 84 8.63 13.08 1.86
N ALA A 85 7.62 12.33 1.42
CA ALA A 85 6.22 12.56 1.72
C ALA A 85 5.48 11.22 1.90
N ASP A 86 4.20 11.27 2.24
CA ASP A 86 3.35 10.08 2.33
C ASP A 86 3.17 9.47 0.92
N PRO A 87 3.73 8.29 0.64
CA PRO A 87 3.68 7.69 -0.69
C PRO A 87 2.27 7.18 -1.04
N PHE A 88 1.43 6.89 -0.04
CA PHE A 88 0.05 6.49 -0.28
C PHE A 88 -0.77 7.70 -0.72
N GLU A 89 -0.66 8.82 -0.01
CA GLU A 89 -1.30 10.08 -0.37
C GLU A 89 -0.84 10.56 -1.75
N PHE A 90 0.44 10.43 -2.08
CA PHE A 90 0.98 10.78 -3.40
C PHE A 90 0.26 10.01 -4.53
N ILE A 91 0.09 8.69 -4.40
CA ILE A 91 -0.62 7.88 -5.39
C ILE A 91 -2.12 8.19 -5.41
N LEU A 92 -2.73 8.42 -4.24
CA LEU A 92 -4.16 8.68 -4.12
C LEU A 92 -4.54 10.09 -4.59
N SER A 93 -3.66 11.07 -4.47
CA SER A 93 -3.90 12.47 -4.87
C SER A 93 -3.73 12.70 -6.37
N ARG A 94 -2.91 11.89 -7.05
CA ARG A 94 -2.66 12.02 -8.50
C ARG A 94 -3.84 11.67 -9.40
N ALA A 95 -4.85 10.95 -8.91
CA ALA A 95 -5.87 10.40 -9.80
C ALA A 95 -7.06 11.34 -9.98
N GLY A 96 -7.03 12.07 -11.10
CA GLY A 96 -8.23 12.34 -11.91
C GLY A 96 -8.54 11.17 -12.84
N HIS A 97 -7.53 10.56 -13.49
CA HIS A 97 -7.68 9.38 -14.35
C HIS A 97 -6.51 8.41 -14.17
N ALA A 98 -6.76 7.10 -14.14
CA ALA A 98 -5.71 6.10 -14.02
C ALA A 98 -4.72 6.10 -15.20
N ASP A 99 -5.08 6.68 -16.35
CA ASP A 99 -4.21 6.89 -17.50
C ASP A 99 -3.04 7.86 -17.21
N ASP A 100 -3.15 8.68 -16.16
CA ASP A 100 -2.11 9.63 -15.72
C ASP A 100 -0.82 8.92 -15.24
N PHE A 101 -0.87 7.60 -15.04
CA PHE A 101 0.28 6.80 -14.61
C PHE A 101 1.13 6.23 -15.77
N ALA A 102 0.73 6.46 -17.03
CA ALA A 102 1.51 6.00 -18.16
C ALA A 102 2.90 6.66 -18.16
N GLU A 103 3.96 5.83 -18.14
CA GLU A 103 5.37 6.29 -18.07
C GLU A 103 5.73 7.11 -16.81
N ASP A 104 4.87 7.15 -15.80
CA ASP A 104 5.11 7.88 -14.56
C ASP A 104 6.03 7.08 -13.63
N TRP A 105 7.33 7.23 -13.86
CA TRP A 105 8.37 6.59 -13.07
C TRP A 105 8.31 7.00 -11.58
N GLU A 106 7.89 8.24 -11.29
CA GLU A 106 7.79 8.72 -9.93
C GLU A 106 6.65 8.01 -9.17
N ALA A 107 5.53 7.75 -9.83
CA ALA A 107 4.46 6.93 -9.28
C ALA A 107 4.90 5.48 -9.05
N MET A 108 5.68 4.89 -9.95
CA MET A 108 6.24 3.55 -9.75
C MET A 108 7.17 3.48 -8.53
N GLN A 109 7.99 4.52 -8.31
CA GLN A 109 8.83 4.61 -7.13
C GLN A 109 8.03 4.84 -5.84
N ALA A 110 6.99 5.68 -5.89
CA ALA A 110 6.11 5.90 -4.76
C ALA A 110 5.32 4.63 -4.39
N LEU A 111 4.86 3.85 -5.37
CA LEU A 111 4.27 2.52 -5.12
C LEU A 111 5.22 1.58 -4.39
N ALA A 112 6.47 1.50 -4.84
CA ALA A 112 7.49 0.67 -4.20
C ALA A 112 7.74 1.12 -2.75
N ALA A 113 7.84 2.45 -2.53
CA ALA A 113 7.99 3.04 -1.21
C ALA A 113 6.80 2.76 -0.28
N ALA A 114 5.56 2.83 -0.79
CA ALA A 114 4.34 2.50 -0.07
C ALA A 114 4.29 1.01 0.31
N ARG A 115 4.63 0.11 -0.63
CA ARG A 115 4.68 -1.33 -0.38
C ARG A 115 5.71 -1.68 0.69
N GLU A 116 6.89 -1.08 0.63
CA GLU A 116 7.92 -1.29 1.66
C GLU A 116 7.47 -0.77 3.03
N ALA A 117 6.80 0.38 3.10
CA ALA A 117 6.27 0.92 4.36
C ALA A 117 5.23 -0.03 4.99
N LEU A 118 4.32 -0.57 4.16
CA LEU A 118 3.32 -1.55 4.58
C LEU A 118 4.00 -2.84 5.10
N ASN A 119 5.01 -3.34 4.40
CA ASN A 119 5.75 -4.52 4.80
C ASN A 119 6.45 -4.32 6.17
N ARG A 120 7.08 -3.16 6.37
CA ARG A 120 7.72 -2.81 7.65
C ARG A 120 6.72 -2.71 8.79
N TYR A 121 5.56 -2.12 8.54
CA TYR A 121 4.47 -2.09 9.52
C TYR A 121 4.05 -3.50 9.94
N LEU A 122 3.81 -4.39 8.97
CA LEU A 122 3.41 -5.77 9.22
C LEU A 122 4.48 -6.54 10.01
N LEU A 123 5.76 -6.34 9.69
CA LEU A 123 6.89 -6.93 10.45
C LEU A 123 6.94 -6.39 11.88
N ALA A 124 6.74 -5.09 12.09
CA ALA A 124 6.74 -4.49 13.42
C ALA A 124 5.59 -5.00 14.29
N LEU A 125 4.40 -5.20 13.72
CA LEU A 125 3.28 -5.85 14.41
C LEU A 125 3.64 -7.26 14.88
N GLN A 126 4.32 -8.05 14.04
CA GLN A 126 4.75 -9.40 14.40
C GLN A 126 5.79 -9.40 15.54
N SER A 127 6.78 -8.51 15.49
CA SER A 127 7.81 -8.41 16.54
C SER A 127 7.21 -8.04 17.89
N ARG A 128 6.23 -7.11 17.91
CA ARG A 128 5.51 -6.74 19.15
C ARG A 128 4.75 -7.91 19.76
N HIS A 129 4.18 -8.79 18.94
CA HIS A 129 3.49 -9.98 19.43
C HIS A 129 4.45 -11.07 19.94
N ARG A 130 5.58 -11.29 19.27
CA ARG A 130 6.60 -12.25 19.71
C ARG A 130 7.23 -11.88 21.05
N SER A 131 7.49 -10.59 21.29
CA SER A 131 8.03 -10.11 22.58
C SER A 131 7.04 -10.21 23.74
N GLY A 132 5.73 -10.30 23.49
CA GLY A 132 4.70 -10.48 24.51
C GLY A 132 4.50 -11.91 25.00
N ASN A 133 4.99 -12.92 24.26
CA ASN A 133 4.72 -14.34 24.53
C ASN A 133 5.90 -15.08 25.19
N GLY A 134 6.92 -14.36 25.65
CA GLY A 134 8.18 -14.90 26.20
C GLY A 134 8.32 -14.83 27.73
N ARG A 135 7.23 -14.63 28.48
CA ARG A 135 7.23 -14.71 29.95
C ARG A 135 6.17 -15.70 30.43
N ARG A 136 6.52 -16.99 30.44
CA ARG A 136 6.03 -17.98 31.39
C ARG A 136 7.12 -19.01 31.64
#